data_AF-A0A1I6S2X4-F1
#
_entry.id   AF-A0A1I6S2X4-F1
#
_cell.length_a   1.000
_cell.length_b   1.000
_cell.length_c   1.000
_cell.angle_alpha   90.00
_cell.angle_beta   90.00
_cell.angle_gamma   90.00
#
_symmetry.space_group_name_H-M   'P 1'
#
loop_
_entity.id
_entity.type
_entity.pdbx_description
1 polymer ?
#
loop_
_entity_poly.entity_id
_entity_poly.type
_entity_poly.pdbx_seq_one_letter_code
_entity_poly.pdbx_strand_id
1 'polypeptide(L)' 'MESITIYPKSEKQKTLLKSLLEEMKVRFEISRSDDTLMEEEEFYAKIDRAKQQAKDGKGIHVKTKEELQAYLNSL' A
#
# COMPACT_ATOMS: atom_id res chain seq x y z
N MET A 1 -11.37 -23.21 10.95
CA MET A 1 -10.12 -23.81 10.46
C MET A 1 -9.01 -22.83 10.78
N GLU A 2 -7.88 -23.30 11.27
CA GLU A 2 -6.71 -22.46 11.56
C GLU A 2 -5.96 -22.15 10.26
N SER A 3 -5.44 -20.93 10.14
CA SER A 3 -4.62 -20.50 9.02
C SER A 3 -3.16 -20.35 9.46
N ILE A 4 -2.24 -20.54 8.50
CA ILE A 4 -0.80 -20.35 8.71
C ILE A 4 -0.33 -19.31 7.70
N THR A 5 0.42 -18.32 8.18
CA THR A 5 1.10 -17.31 7.34
C THR A 5 2.59 -17.62 7.30
N ILE A 6 3.17 -17.66 6.10
CA ILE A 6 4.59 -17.98 5.88
C ILE A 6 5.26 -16.78 5.21
N TYR A 7 6.39 -16.34 5.75
CA TYR A 7 7.19 -15.23 5.21
C TYR A 7 8.53 -15.76 4.64
N PRO A 8 8.64 -15.95 3.31
CA PRO A 8 9.90 -16.40 2.69
C PRO A 8 10.99 -15.33 2.86
N LYS A 9 12.21 -15.75 3.21
CA LYS A 9 13.37 -14.86 3.39
C LYS A 9 14.14 -14.58 2.10
N SER A 10 13.76 -15.21 0.98
CA SER A 10 14.36 -15.00 -0.34
C SER A 10 13.40 -15.42 -1.47
N GLU A 11 13.62 -14.90 -2.68
CA GLU A 11 12.86 -15.30 -3.87
C GLU A 11 13.00 -16.79 -4.21
N LYS A 12 14.16 -17.40 -3.89
CA LYS A 12 14.36 -18.85 -4.06
C LYS A 12 13.41 -19.66 -3.16
N GLN A 13 13.24 -19.26 -1.90
CA GLN A 13 12.31 -19.92 -0.97
C GLN A 13 10.86 -19.74 -1.40
N LYS A 14 10.48 -18.53 -1.82
CA LYS A 14 9.14 -18.22 -2.32
C LYS A 14 8.78 -19.05 -3.55
N THR A 15 9.71 -19.17 -4.50
CA THR A 15 9.51 -19.97 -5.72
C THR A 15 9.32 -21.45 -5.38
N LEU A 16 10.16 -21.99 -4.50
CA LEU A 16 10.04 -23.38 -4.04
C LEU A 16 8.69 -23.66 -3.36
N LEU A 17 8.27 -22.79 -2.43
CA LEU A 17 7.00 -22.94 -1.72
C LEU A 17 5.81 -22.88 -2.68
N LYS A 18 5.82 -21.95 -3.64
CA LYS A 18 4.77 -21.83 -4.64
C LYS A 18 4.61 -23.13 -5.44
N SER A 19 5.70 -23.65 -6.01
CA SER A 19 5.66 -24.89 -6.80
C SER A 19 5.18 -26.09 -5.98
N LEU A 20 5.60 -26.19 -4.71
CA LEU A 20 5.13 -27.26 -3.81
C LEU A 20 3.61 -27.17 -3.56
N LEU A 21 3.10 -25.98 -3.24
CA LEU A 21 1.68 -25.79 -2.93
C LEU A 21 0.79 -26.02 -4.16
N GLU A 22 1.26 -25.65 -5.35
CA GLU A 22 0.61 -25.94 -6.64
C GLU A 22 0.53 -27.46 -6.89
N GLU A 23 1.65 -28.19 -6.72
CA GLU A 23 1.69 -29.65 -6.89
C GLU A 23 0.75 -30.37 -5.91
N MET A 24 0.71 -29.90 -4.66
CA MET A 24 -0.19 -30.43 -3.64
C MET A 24 -1.66 -30.04 -3.86
N LYS A 25 -1.96 -29.19 -4.86
CA LYS A 25 -3.30 -28.66 -5.16
C LYS A 25 -3.96 -27.99 -3.94
N VAL A 26 -3.14 -27.39 -3.08
CA VAL A 26 -3.60 -26.63 -1.92
C VAL A 26 -4.04 -25.25 -2.39
N ARG A 27 -5.15 -24.73 -1.84
CA ARG A 27 -5.53 -23.33 -2.08
C ARG A 27 -4.64 -22.42 -1.25
N PHE A 28 -3.97 -21.48 -1.91
CA PHE A 28 -3.13 -20.47 -1.26
C PHE A 28 -3.28 -19.12 -1.96
N GLU A 29 -2.94 -18.06 -1.25
CA GLU A 29 -2.84 -16.70 -1.76
C GLU A 29 -1.44 -16.16 -1.49
N ILE A 30 -0.91 -15.41 -2.45
CA ILE A 30 0.32 -14.64 -2.25
C ILE A 30 -0.10 -13.18 -2.13
N SER A 31 -0.28 -12.72 -0.89
CA SER A 31 -0.49 -11.30 -0.61
C SER A 31 0.79 -10.54 -0.99
N ARG A 32 0.66 -9.54 -1.86
CA ARG A 32 1.71 -8.52 -1.98
C ARG A 32 1.65 -7.65 -0.72
N SER A 33 2.80 -7.20 -0.22
CA SER A 33 2.79 -6.11 0.74
C SER A 33 2.02 -4.96 0.08
N ASP A 34 0.96 -4.52 0.73
CA ASP A 34 0.34 -3.27 0.34
C ASP A 34 1.29 -2.17 0.83
N ASP A 35 2.03 -1.57 -0.08
CA ASP A 35 3.01 -0.52 0.22
C ASP A 35 2.34 0.76 0.79
N THR A 36 1.00 0.79 0.86
CA THR A 36 0.24 1.82 1.56
C THR A 36 0.01 1.52 3.04
N LEU A 37 0.32 0.30 3.50
CA LEU A 37 0.32 -0.04 4.92
C LEU A 37 1.43 0.73 5.63
N MET A 38 1.06 1.35 6.73
CA MET A 38 1.97 2.08 7.61
C MET A 38 1.62 1.74 9.05
N GLU A 39 2.62 1.80 9.92
CA GLU A 39 2.39 1.62 11.35
C GLU A 39 1.47 2.73 11.89
N GLU A 40 0.74 2.45 12.96
CA GLU A 40 -0.23 3.40 13.53
C GLU A 40 0.40 4.78 13.84
N GLU A 41 1.63 4.79 14.37
CA GLU A 41 2.37 6.00 14.65
C GLU A 41 2.71 6.81 13.38
N GLU A 42 3.09 6.12 12.29
CA GLU A 42 3.38 6.74 11.00
C GLU A 42 2.12 7.34 10.36
N PHE A 43 0.98 6.66 10.53
CA PHE A 43 -0.32 7.15 10.08
C PHE A 43 -0.69 8.48 10.75
N TYR A 44 -0.63 8.56 12.08
CA TYR A 44 -0.92 9.80 12.79
C TYR A 44 0.08 10.91 12.47
N ALA A 45 1.37 10.57 12.36
CA ALA A 45 2.40 11.53 11.96
C ALA A 45 2.13 12.12 10.56
N LYS A 46 1.66 11.30 9.62
CA LYS A 46 1.27 11.76 8.27
C LYS A 46 0.07 12.71 8.32
N ILE A 47 -0.94 12.40 9.14
CA ILE A 47 -2.10 13.27 9.33
C ILE A 47 -1.69 14.63 9.90
N ASP A 48 -0.85 14.65 10.93
CA ASP A 48 -0.45 15.91 11.55
C ASP A 48 0.41 16.78 10.64
N ARG A 49 1.29 16.16 9.83
CA ARG A 49 1.99 16.86 8.74
C ARG A 49 1.01 17.47 7.73
N ALA A 50 -0.01 16.72 7.31
CA ALA A 50 -1.01 17.22 6.37
C ALA A 50 -1.81 18.41 6.95
N LYS A 51 -2.20 18.34 8.23
CA LYS A 51 -2.83 19.47 8.94
C LYS A 51 -1.93 20.70 8.96
N GLN A 52 -0.63 20.53 9.21
CA GLN A 52 0.31 21.64 9.22
C GLN A 52 0.50 22.24 7.82
N GLN A 53 0.64 21.40 6.78
CA GLN A 53 0.72 21.86 5.39
C GLN A 53 -0.52 22.70 5.00
N ALA A 54 -1.71 22.27 5.41
CA ALA A 54 -2.94 23.03 5.17
C ALA A 54 -2.91 24.40 5.88
N LYS A 55 -2.49 24.44 7.15
CA LYS A 55 -2.33 25.71 7.91
C LYS A 55 -1.29 26.63 7.28
N ASP A 56 -0.20 26.07 6.77
CA ASP A 56 0.88 26.80 6.09
C ASP A 56 0.49 27.23 4.66
N GLY A 57 -0.71 26.88 4.16
CA GLY A 57 -1.13 27.16 2.80
C GLY A 57 -0.38 26.37 1.72
N LYS A 58 0.33 25.29 2.10
CA LYS A 58 1.13 24.43 1.20
C LYS A 58 0.28 23.38 0.45
N GLY A 59 -0.98 23.72 0.17
CA GLY A 59 -1.92 22.89 -0.57
C GLY A 59 -2.28 23.53 -1.92
N ILE A 60 -2.75 22.70 -2.84
CA ILE A 60 -3.23 23.20 -4.13
C ILE A 60 -4.65 23.72 -3.96
N HIS A 61 -4.82 25.00 -4.25
CA HIS A 61 -6.12 25.64 -4.25
C HIS A 61 -6.69 25.56 -5.66
N VAL A 62 -7.85 24.91 -5.77
CA VAL A 62 -8.57 24.77 -7.02
C VAL A 62 -9.90 25.49 -6.89
N LYS A 63 -10.21 26.36 -7.85
CA LYS A 63 -11.43 27.17 -7.84
C LYS A 63 -12.47 26.68 -8.83
N THR A 64 -12.05 25.96 -9.87
CA THR A 64 -12.93 25.45 -10.93
C THR A 64 -12.76 23.95 -11.16
N LYS A 65 -13.75 23.35 -11.80
CA LYS A 65 -13.71 21.91 -12.12
C LYS A 65 -12.64 21.62 -13.17
N GLU A 66 -12.44 22.54 -14.11
CA GLU A 66 -11.45 22.45 -15.19
C GLU A 66 -10.02 22.48 -14.64
N GLU A 67 -9.74 23.35 -13.65
CA GLU A 67 -8.46 23.39 -12.94
C GLU A 67 -8.19 22.08 -12.19
N LEU A 68 -9.21 21.50 -11.55
CA LEU A 68 -9.08 20.21 -10.85
C LEU A 68 -8.73 19.10 -11.84
N GLN A 69 -9.46 19.06 -12.96
CA GLN A 69 -9.25 18.05 -13.99
C GLN A 69 -7.85 18.15 -14.61
N ALA A 70 -7.37 19.37 -14.87
CA ALA A 70 -6.02 19.61 -15.39
C ALA A 70 -4.94 19.15 -14.39
N TYR A 71 -5.12 19.45 -13.10
CA TYR A 71 -4.21 19.00 -12.06
C TYR A 71 -4.16 17.47 -11.96
N LEU A 72 -5.33 16.81 -11.90
CA LEU A 72 -5.40 15.34 -11.80
C LEU A 72 -4.79 14.64 -13.02
N ASN A 73 -4.93 15.21 -14.22
CA ASN A 73 -4.31 14.66 -15.43
C ASN A 73 -2.79 14.83 -15.48
N SER A 74 -2.21 15.67 -14.61
CA SER A 74 -0.77 15.93 -14.52
C SER A 74 -0.06 15.12 -13.42
N LEU A 75 -0.82 14.40 -12.58
CA LEU A 75 -0.33 13.49 -11.54
C LEU A 75 0.01 12.13 -12.14
#